data_AF-A0A077QP79-F1
#
_entry.id   AF-A0A077QP79-F1
#
_cell.length_a   1.000
_cell.length_b   1.000
_cell.length_c   1.000
_cell.angle_alpha   90.00
_cell.angle_beta   90.00
_cell.angle_gamma   90.00
#
_symmetry.space_group_name_H-M   'P 1'
#
loop_
_entity.id
_entity.type
_entity.pdbx_description
1 polymer ?
#
loop_
_entity_poly.entity_id
_entity_poly.type
_entity_poly.pdbx_seq_one_letter_code
_entity_poly.pdbx_strand_id
1 'polypeptide(L)'
;MLIGCSHQPQREVRNDYIVDHSHSYSTKQSIDSARFLVLHYTALNDQNSLRVLTGGNVSAHYLIPSRPKYENKEPVIFQLASENEKAWHAGRSDWRGYKSLNSNSIGIEIVNCGFKQHFIKKEWCLYHPSQIDALIRLAKDIIQRYQIEAVNVVGHSDIAPLRKKDPGPVFPWQALYQQGIGAWPDLITVNKYLANRVPSMPVPVIGIQKALALYGYSIPQTGHLDEDTHKIIQAFQMHFRPSDISGVPDAETEAIVLALVEKYK
;
A
#
# COMPACT_ATOMS: atom_id res chain seq x y z
N MET A 1 4.96 -23.40 -39.77
CA MET A 1 4.91 -22.04 -39.19
C MET A 1 5.73 -22.04 -37.92
N LEU A 2 6.81 -21.26 -37.90
CA LEU A 2 7.68 -21.09 -36.74
C LEU A 2 6.90 -20.33 -35.66
N ILE A 3 6.70 -20.97 -34.51
CA ILE A 3 6.16 -20.33 -33.31
C ILE A 3 7.27 -19.42 -32.77
N GLY A 4 7.13 -18.12 -32.99
CA GLY A 4 8.05 -17.13 -32.45
C GLY A 4 7.89 -17.05 -30.94
N CYS A 5 8.79 -17.68 -30.19
CA CYS A 5 8.98 -17.34 -28.79
C CYS A 5 9.50 -15.89 -28.73
N SER A 6 8.63 -14.92 -28.47
CA SER A 6 9.06 -13.56 -28.16
C SER A 6 9.86 -13.61 -26.86
N HIS A 7 11.19 -13.59 -26.95
CA HIS A 7 12.03 -13.34 -25.78
C HIS A 7 11.74 -11.92 -25.33
N GLN A 8 11.05 -11.75 -24.18
CA GLN A 8 11.10 -10.48 -23.49
C GLN A 8 12.58 -10.20 -23.15
N PRO A 9 13.08 -8.99 -23.43
CA PRO A 9 14.44 -8.66 -23.07
C PRO A 9 14.56 -8.79 -21.55
N GLN A 10 15.68 -9.37 -21.09
CA GLN A 10 15.94 -9.56 -19.66
C GLN A 10 15.87 -8.23 -18.89
N ARG A 11 16.15 -7.10 -19.58
CA ARG A 11 15.96 -5.75 -19.07
C ARG A 11 15.19 -4.90 -20.06
N GLU A 12 14.29 -4.08 -19.53
CA GLU A 12 13.42 -3.19 -20.27
C GLU A 12 13.55 -1.78 -19.70
N VAL A 13 13.98 -0.81 -20.51
CA VAL A 13 13.96 0.60 -20.12
C VAL A 13 12.54 1.12 -20.28
N ARG A 14 11.95 1.61 -19.20
CA ARG A 14 10.68 2.34 -19.20
C ARG A 14 10.97 3.81 -18.86
N ASN A 15 10.05 4.70 -19.23
CA ASN A 15 10.16 6.16 -19.13
C ASN A 15 11.25 6.69 -18.21
N ASP A 16 11.19 6.38 -16.91
CA ASP A 16 12.08 6.89 -15.87
C ASP A 16 12.73 5.81 -14.99
N TYR A 17 12.65 4.53 -15.36
CA TYR A 17 13.19 3.41 -14.58
C TYR A 17 13.47 2.17 -15.44
N ILE A 18 14.33 1.29 -14.97
CA ILE A 18 14.67 0.04 -15.66
C ILE A 18 13.96 -1.11 -14.96
N VAL A 19 13.28 -1.94 -15.73
CA VAL A 19 12.71 -3.20 -15.27
C VAL A 19 13.67 -4.34 -15.58
N ASP A 20 13.94 -5.15 -14.56
CA ASP A 20 14.70 -6.39 -14.66
C ASP A 20 13.75 -7.58 -14.52
N HIS A 21 13.66 -8.39 -15.58
CA HIS A 21 12.79 -9.56 -15.71
C HIS A 21 13.50 -10.87 -15.36
N SER A 22 14.75 -10.83 -14.88
CA SER A 22 15.58 -12.02 -14.63
C SER A 22 15.04 -13.01 -13.59
N HIS A 23 14.02 -12.62 -12.82
CA HIS A 23 13.41 -13.43 -11.76
C HIS A 23 11.90 -13.60 -11.95
N SER A 24 11.44 -13.69 -13.20
CA SER A 24 10.02 -13.79 -13.52
C SER A 24 9.38 -15.08 -12.99
N TYR A 25 8.16 -14.94 -12.51
CA TYR A 25 7.23 -15.97 -12.08
C TYR A 25 5.87 -15.71 -12.77
N SER A 26 5.17 -16.77 -13.17
CA SER A 26 3.87 -16.68 -13.83
C SER A 26 2.87 -17.56 -13.11
N THR A 27 1.69 -17.01 -12.83
CA THR A 27 0.56 -17.78 -12.29
C THR A 27 -0.31 -18.38 -13.40
N LYS A 28 -0.14 -17.90 -14.64
CA LYS A 28 -1.00 -18.21 -15.80
C LYS A 28 -2.48 -17.88 -15.57
N GLN A 29 -2.78 -17.05 -14.58
CA GLN A 29 -4.13 -16.58 -14.28
C GLN A 29 -4.22 -15.13 -14.75
N SER A 30 -4.83 -14.90 -15.90
CA SER A 30 -5.00 -13.56 -16.44
C SER A 30 -5.92 -12.69 -15.57
N ILE A 31 -5.66 -11.39 -15.57
CA ILE A 31 -6.56 -10.37 -15.07
C ILE A 31 -6.88 -9.38 -16.19
N ASP A 32 -8.08 -8.81 -16.18
CA ASP A 32 -8.52 -7.91 -17.26
C ASP A 32 -7.84 -6.54 -17.18
N SER A 33 -7.86 -5.93 -15.99
CA SER A 33 -7.21 -4.65 -15.72
C SER A 33 -6.98 -4.47 -14.22
N ALA A 34 -5.87 -3.83 -13.87
CA ALA A 34 -5.67 -3.38 -12.51
C ALA A 34 -6.54 -2.16 -12.20
N ARG A 35 -7.08 -2.12 -10.98
CA ARG A 35 -7.86 -1.01 -10.40
C ARG A 35 -7.21 -0.47 -9.13
N PHE A 36 -6.42 -1.30 -8.45
CA PHE A 36 -5.75 -0.95 -7.20
C PHE A 36 -4.24 -1.10 -7.32
N LEU A 37 -3.52 -0.30 -6.55
CA LEU A 37 -2.10 -0.47 -6.30
C LEU A 37 -1.91 -0.75 -4.82
N VAL A 38 -1.38 -1.93 -4.48
CA VAL A 38 -1.20 -2.36 -3.08
C VAL A 38 0.29 -2.38 -2.75
N LEU A 39 0.67 -1.66 -1.70
CA LEU A 39 2.04 -1.51 -1.24
C LEU A 39 2.30 -2.39 0.00
N HIS A 40 3.44 -3.07 -0.02
CA HIS A 40 3.86 -4.06 0.98
C HIS A 40 5.29 -3.79 1.43
N TYR A 41 5.67 -4.35 2.57
CA TYR A 41 7.06 -4.66 2.88
C TYR A 41 7.26 -6.16 2.93
N THR A 42 8.50 -6.61 2.69
CA THR A 42 8.79 -8.05 2.68
C THR A 42 9.06 -8.66 4.06
N ALA A 43 9.53 -7.87 5.03
CA ALA A 43 10.09 -8.34 6.31
C ALA A 43 11.25 -9.34 6.14
N LEU A 44 11.93 -9.28 5.01
CA LEU A 44 13.02 -10.16 4.60
C LEU A 44 14.17 -9.31 4.04
N ASN A 45 15.33 -9.94 3.83
CA ASN A 45 16.42 -9.35 3.04
C ASN A 45 16.18 -9.55 1.53
N ASP A 46 17.00 -8.94 0.68
CA ASP A 46 16.84 -8.97 -0.78
C ASP A 46 16.79 -10.41 -1.33
N GLN A 47 17.75 -11.25 -0.94
CA GLN A 47 17.87 -12.61 -1.46
C GLN A 47 16.67 -13.48 -1.06
N ASN A 48 16.24 -13.39 0.21
CA ASN A 48 15.09 -14.15 0.70
C ASN A 48 13.78 -13.62 0.12
N SER A 49 13.66 -12.31 -0.09
CA SER A 49 12.47 -11.70 -0.72
C SER A 49 12.28 -12.24 -2.13
N LEU A 50 13.33 -12.21 -2.96
CA LEU A 50 13.31 -12.80 -4.30
C LEU A 50 12.91 -14.28 -4.25
N ARG A 51 13.60 -15.08 -3.42
CA ARG A 51 13.33 -16.53 -3.32
C ARG A 51 11.87 -16.83 -2.96
N VAL A 52 11.30 -16.11 -1.99
CA VAL A 52 9.93 -16.33 -1.52
C VAL A 52 8.92 -15.92 -2.57
N LEU A 53 9.08 -14.73 -3.18
CA LEU A 53 8.13 -14.17 -4.15
C LEU A 53 8.15 -14.87 -5.51
N THR A 54 9.19 -15.64 -5.82
CA THR A 54 9.27 -16.51 -7.01
C THR A 54 9.05 -17.99 -6.68
N GLY A 55 8.83 -18.32 -5.39
CA GLY A 55 8.72 -19.71 -4.91
C GLY A 55 7.33 -20.32 -5.05
N GLY A 56 6.34 -19.55 -5.50
CA GLY A 56 5.03 -20.05 -5.93
C GLY A 56 3.93 -20.15 -4.86
N ASN A 57 4.18 -19.77 -3.60
CA ASN A 57 3.13 -19.71 -2.55
C ASN A 57 2.59 -18.29 -2.34
N VAL A 58 3.44 -17.30 -2.54
CA VAL A 58 3.14 -15.87 -2.53
C VAL A 58 3.95 -15.25 -3.66
N SER A 59 3.45 -14.15 -4.23
CA SER A 59 4.13 -13.44 -5.30
C SER A 59 3.67 -11.99 -5.35
N ALA A 60 4.46 -11.13 -5.99
CA ALA A 60 4.13 -9.74 -6.27
C ALA A 60 4.44 -9.44 -7.74
N HIS A 61 3.93 -8.33 -8.24
CA HIS A 61 4.24 -7.90 -9.61
C HIS A 61 5.63 -7.27 -9.66
N TYR A 62 5.95 -6.46 -8.65
CA TYR A 62 7.23 -5.78 -8.54
C TYR A 62 7.88 -6.00 -7.18
N LEU A 63 9.22 -6.00 -7.18
CA LEU A 63 10.04 -5.97 -5.98
C LEU A 63 11.06 -4.84 -6.09
N ILE A 64 11.04 -3.93 -5.11
CA ILE A 64 12.04 -2.86 -4.94
C ILE A 64 13.06 -3.32 -3.90
N PRO A 65 14.33 -3.56 -4.27
CA PRO A 65 15.38 -4.00 -3.35
C PRO A 65 15.64 -3.00 -2.21
N SER A 66 16.36 -3.42 -1.18
CA SER A 66 16.73 -2.58 -0.03
C SER A 66 17.60 -1.38 -0.45
N ARG A 67 18.42 -1.60 -1.47
CA ARG A 67 19.26 -0.61 -2.17
C ARG A 67 19.13 -0.86 -3.68
N PRO A 68 18.12 -0.30 -4.35
CA PRO A 68 17.99 -0.41 -5.80
C PRO A 68 19.26 0.10 -6.47
N LYS A 69 19.75 -0.63 -7.48
CA LYS A 69 20.86 -0.18 -8.32
C LYS A 69 20.37 0.95 -9.22
N TYR A 70 21.27 1.86 -9.60
CA TYR A 70 20.97 2.91 -10.55
C TYR A 70 21.90 2.76 -11.75
N GLU A 71 21.32 2.83 -12.94
CA GLU A 71 22.04 2.82 -14.22
C GLU A 71 21.55 4.03 -15.00
N ASN A 72 22.47 4.87 -15.49
CA ASN A 72 22.12 6.12 -16.18
C ASN A 72 21.13 7.03 -15.40
N LYS A 73 21.22 7.04 -14.06
CA LYS A 73 20.32 7.75 -13.12
C LYS A 73 18.90 7.19 -13.02
N GLU A 74 18.63 6.03 -13.62
CA GLU A 74 17.37 5.32 -13.52
C GLU A 74 17.49 4.16 -12.53
N PRO A 75 16.55 3.99 -11.59
CA PRO A 75 16.55 2.86 -10.68
C PRO A 75 16.20 1.56 -11.41
N VAL A 76 16.86 0.47 -11.05
CA VAL A 76 16.57 -0.89 -11.50
C VAL A 76 15.60 -1.55 -10.52
N ILE A 77 14.45 -1.99 -11.02
CA ILE A 77 13.37 -2.62 -10.26
C ILE A 77 13.10 -4.00 -10.85
N PHE A 78 12.83 -4.99 -10.00
CA PHE A 78 12.46 -6.32 -10.49
C PHE A 78 10.97 -6.38 -10.81
N GLN A 79 10.63 -6.84 -12.01
CA GLN A 79 9.27 -7.30 -12.31
C GLN A 79 9.23 -8.82 -12.17
N LEU A 80 8.52 -9.29 -11.16
CA LEU A 80 8.43 -10.71 -10.84
C LEU A 80 7.20 -11.37 -11.47
N ALA A 81 6.16 -10.62 -11.81
CA ALA A 81 5.01 -11.15 -12.55
C ALA A 81 4.51 -10.13 -13.57
N SER A 82 3.93 -10.64 -14.67
CA SER A 82 3.24 -9.81 -15.66
C SER A 82 2.09 -9.06 -15.01
N GLU A 83 1.90 -7.79 -15.35
CA GLU A 83 0.76 -6.99 -14.86
C GLU A 83 -0.59 -7.49 -15.41
N ASN A 84 -0.58 -8.28 -16.50
CA ASN A 84 -1.76 -8.94 -17.06
C ASN A 84 -2.06 -10.29 -16.39
N GLU A 85 -1.26 -10.67 -15.39
CA GLU A 85 -1.46 -11.88 -14.61
C GLU A 85 -1.67 -11.53 -13.14
N LYS A 86 -2.46 -12.35 -12.47
CA LYS A 86 -2.68 -12.27 -11.03
C LYS A 86 -1.39 -12.64 -10.29
N ALA A 87 -0.87 -11.75 -9.45
CA ALA A 87 0.07 -12.11 -8.39
C ALA A 87 -0.63 -12.40 -7.05
N TRP A 88 0.00 -13.15 -6.15
CA TRP A 88 -0.57 -13.61 -4.88
C TRP A 88 -0.02 -12.81 -3.69
N HIS A 89 -0.36 -11.51 -3.62
CA HIS A 89 0.15 -10.59 -2.61
C HIS A 89 -0.90 -10.15 -1.57
N ALA A 90 -2.13 -9.83 -1.98
CA ALA A 90 -3.19 -9.33 -1.11
C ALA A 90 -3.80 -10.43 -0.21
N GLY A 91 -4.02 -11.63 -0.76
CA GLY A 91 -4.73 -12.71 -0.07
C GLY A 91 -6.18 -12.33 0.27
N ARG A 92 -6.72 -12.82 1.39
CA ARG A 92 -8.03 -12.35 1.90
C ARG A 92 -7.95 -10.86 2.20
N SER A 93 -8.71 -10.08 1.44
CA SER A 93 -8.68 -8.63 1.39
C SER A 93 -10.05 -8.06 1.00
N ASP A 94 -10.35 -6.86 1.47
CA ASP A 94 -11.55 -6.09 1.15
C ASP A 94 -11.22 -4.60 1.10
N TRP A 95 -11.65 -3.91 0.05
CA TRP A 95 -11.55 -2.45 -0.06
C TRP A 95 -12.69 -1.89 -0.90
N ARG A 96 -13.45 -0.94 -0.34
CA ARG A 96 -14.58 -0.28 -1.02
C ARG A 96 -15.58 -1.27 -1.64
N GLY A 97 -15.81 -2.41 -0.98
CA GLY A 97 -16.72 -3.47 -1.44
C GLY A 97 -16.11 -4.48 -2.42
N TYR A 98 -14.87 -4.25 -2.90
CA TYR A 98 -14.14 -5.23 -3.68
C TYR A 98 -13.47 -6.23 -2.76
N LYS A 99 -13.68 -7.53 -3.01
CA LYS A 99 -13.05 -8.62 -2.27
C LYS A 99 -11.97 -9.28 -3.12
N SER A 100 -11.00 -9.92 -2.45
CA SER A 100 -9.95 -10.71 -3.12
C SER A 100 -9.14 -9.89 -4.14
N LEU A 101 -8.51 -8.82 -3.67
CA LEU A 101 -7.89 -7.79 -4.51
C LEU A 101 -6.78 -8.29 -5.45
N ASN A 102 -6.22 -9.48 -5.22
CA ASN A 102 -5.26 -10.11 -6.15
C ASN A 102 -5.74 -10.07 -7.61
N SER A 103 -7.04 -10.22 -7.87
CA SER A 103 -7.58 -10.26 -9.24
C SER A 103 -7.73 -8.89 -9.91
N ASN A 104 -7.53 -7.80 -9.18
CA ASN A 104 -7.78 -6.43 -9.68
C ASN A 104 -6.70 -5.44 -9.21
N SER A 105 -5.53 -5.92 -8.81
CA SER A 105 -4.49 -5.05 -8.26
C SER A 105 -3.10 -5.41 -8.73
N ILE A 106 -2.26 -4.38 -8.80
CA ILE A 106 -0.81 -4.52 -8.87
C ILE A 106 -0.27 -4.48 -7.45
N GLY A 107 0.69 -5.36 -7.18
CA GLY A 107 1.34 -5.52 -5.88
C GLY A 107 2.81 -5.16 -5.98
N ILE A 108 3.25 -4.20 -5.18
CA ILE A 108 4.65 -3.79 -5.07
C ILE A 108 5.16 -4.18 -3.68
N GLU A 109 6.14 -5.07 -3.66
CA GLU A 109 6.89 -5.44 -2.46
C GLU A 109 8.14 -4.57 -2.35
N ILE A 110 8.40 -4.05 -1.15
CA ILE A 110 9.57 -3.22 -0.87
C ILE A 110 10.39 -3.92 0.21
N VAL A 111 11.67 -4.19 -0.08
CA VAL A 111 12.53 -4.89 0.87
C VAL A 111 12.79 -3.99 2.07
N ASN A 112 12.15 -4.30 3.18
CA ASN A 112 12.23 -3.58 4.43
C ASN A 112 11.94 -4.55 5.59
N CYS A 113 12.61 -4.40 6.73
CA CYS A 113 12.45 -5.33 7.85
C CYS A 113 11.12 -5.19 8.62
N GLY A 114 10.24 -4.26 8.23
CA GLY A 114 8.98 -3.99 8.90
C GLY A 114 9.21 -3.36 10.27
N PHE A 115 9.04 -4.14 11.33
CA PHE A 115 9.38 -3.72 12.69
C PHE A 115 10.16 -4.78 13.44
N LYS A 116 11.02 -4.33 14.35
CA LYS A 116 11.68 -5.18 15.35
C LYS A 116 10.98 -5.00 16.69
N GLN A 117 10.62 -6.11 17.33
CA GLN A 117 10.06 -6.09 18.67
C GLN A 117 11.20 -6.12 19.70
N HIS A 118 11.31 -5.07 20.51
CA HIS A 118 12.26 -4.95 21.61
C HIS A 118 11.49 -4.87 22.93
N PHE A 119 11.33 -6.00 23.61
CA PHE A 119 10.48 -6.14 24.81
C PHE A 119 9.06 -5.60 24.56
N ILE A 120 8.73 -4.42 25.10
CA ILE A 120 7.43 -3.76 24.93
C ILE A 120 7.40 -2.75 23.77
N LYS A 121 8.55 -2.36 23.21
CA LYS A 121 8.65 -1.33 22.17
C LYS A 121 8.77 -1.95 20.78
N LYS A 122 8.04 -1.38 19.82
CA LYS A 122 8.24 -1.63 18.39
C LYS A 122 9.12 -0.54 17.79
N GLU A 123 10.14 -0.95 17.06
CA GLU A 123 10.96 -0.07 16.25
C GLU A 123 10.71 -0.37 14.78
N TRP A 124 10.22 0.61 14.03
CA TRP A 124 9.92 0.46 12.61
C TRP A 124 11.15 0.78 11.76
N CYS A 125 11.43 -0.09 10.80
CA CYS A 125 12.56 0.07 9.90
C CYS A 125 12.26 1.16 8.86
N LEU A 126 13.08 2.21 8.82
CA LEU A 126 12.94 3.28 7.83
C LEU A 126 13.20 2.76 6.42
N TYR A 127 12.49 3.35 5.44
CA TYR A 127 12.73 3.10 4.02
C TYR A 127 13.91 3.94 3.54
N HIS A 128 14.78 3.35 2.73
CA HIS A 128 15.88 4.09 2.16
C HIS A 128 15.36 5.08 1.09
N PRO A 129 15.86 6.33 1.00
CA PRO A 129 15.37 7.31 0.02
C PRO A 129 15.39 6.82 -1.43
N SER A 130 16.37 5.98 -1.81
CA SER A 130 16.43 5.41 -3.16
C SER A 130 15.34 4.36 -3.44
N GLN A 131 14.78 3.72 -2.40
CA GLN A 131 13.58 2.89 -2.57
C GLN A 131 12.36 3.75 -2.87
N ILE A 132 12.25 4.90 -2.19
CA ILE A 132 11.12 5.82 -2.36
C ILE A 132 11.18 6.49 -3.74
N ASP A 133 12.35 6.91 -4.22
CA ASP A 133 12.51 7.42 -5.59
C ASP A 133 12.13 6.37 -6.65
N ALA A 134 12.63 5.13 -6.51
CA ALA A 134 12.25 4.02 -7.39
C ALA A 134 10.74 3.76 -7.37
N LEU A 135 10.13 3.77 -6.18
CA LEU A 135 8.69 3.60 -6.02
C LEU A 135 7.91 4.73 -6.68
N ILE A 136 8.31 5.99 -6.52
CA ILE A 136 7.61 7.14 -7.11
C ILE A 136 7.54 7.00 -8.63
N ARG A 137 8.67 6.66 -9.27
CA ARG A 137 8.75 6.47 -10.73
C ARG A 137 7.85 5.34 -11.20
N LEU A 138 7.94 4.18 -10.54
CA LEU A 138 7.12 3.00 -10.86
C LEU A 138 5.62 3.27 -10.64
N ALA A 139 5.26 3.81 -9.47
CA ALA A 139 3.86 4.02 -9.10
C ALA A 139 3.17 5.04 -10.01
N LYS A 140 3.84 6.14 -10.38
CA LYS A 140 3.30 7.12 -11.35
C LYS A 140 2.96 6.46 -12.68
N ASP A 141 3.90 5.66 -13.21
CA ASP A 141 3.72 4.96 -14.47
C ASP A 141 2.54 3.96 -14.41
N ILE A 142 2.46 3.13 -13.37
CA ILE A 142 1.33 2.20 -13.16
C ILE A 142 0.01 2.97 -13.04
N ILE A 143 -0.04 4.02 -12.21
CA ILE A 143 -1.25 4.81 -12.00
C ILE A 143 -1.73 5.43 -13.30
N GLN A 144 -0.82 5.98 -14.10
CA GLN A 144 -1.14 6.56 -15.41
C GLN A 144 -1.60 5.49 -16.40
N ARG A 145 -0.95 4.33 -16.47
CA ARG A 145 -1.35 3.26 -17.39
C ARG A 145 -2.75 2.72 -17.12
N TYR A 146 -3.07 2.48 -15.85
CA TYR A 146 -4.33 1.84 -15.44
C TYR A 146 -5.39 2.84 -14.95
N GLN A 147 -5.09 4.15 -14.98
CA GLN A 147 -5.98 5.21 -14.48
C GLN A 147 -6.47 4.92 -13.04
N ILE A 148 -5.54 4.48 -12.17
CA ILE A 148 -5.85 4.10 -10.79
C ILE A 148 -6.24 5.36 -10.00
N GLU A 149 -7.45 5.35 -9.44
CA GLU A 149 -7.91 6.43 -8.55
C GLU A 149 -6.98 6.57 -7.32
N ALA A 150 -6.78 7.79 -6.84
CA ALA A 150 -5.94 8.08 -5.68
C ALA A 150 -6.30 7.23 -4.44
N VAL A 151 -7.60 7.05 -4.17
CA VAL A 151 -8.12 6.23 -3.06
C VAL A 151 -7.96 4.72 -3.25
N ASN A 152 -7.44 4.27 -4.40
CA ASN A 152 -7.13 2.88 -4.70
C ASN A 152 -5.62 2.57 -4.64
N VAL A 153 -4.80 3.53 -4.25
CA VAL A 153 -3.41 3.31 -3.84
C VAL A 153 -3.39 3.12 -2.32
N VAL A 154 -3.14 1.90 -1.88
CA VAL A 154 -3.40 1.45 -0.51
C VAL A 154 -2.25 0.60 0.03
N GLY A 155 -2.09 0.58 1.36
CA GLY A 155 -1.24 -0.39 2.02
C GLY A 155 -1.92 -1.76 2.15
N HIS A 156 -1.14 -2.81 2.38
CA HIS A 156 -1.72 -4.10 2.73
C HIS A 156 -2.56 -4.04 4.02
N SER A 157 -2.15 -3.18 4.96
CA SER A 157 -2.89 -2.89 6.19
C SER A 157 -4.28 -2.33 5.93
N ASP A 158 -4.51 -1.61 4.84
CA ASP A 158 -5.82 -1.00 4.58
C ASP A 158 -6.85 -2.04 4.13
N ILE A 159 -6.38 -2.98 3.32
CA ILE A 159 -7.23 -4.00 2.69
C ILE A 159 -7.34 -5.27 3.54
N ALA A 160 -6.44 -5.46 4.51
CA ALA A 160 -6.40 -6.60 5.42
C ALA A 160 -6.04 -6.18 6.87
N PRO A 161 -6.74 -5.21 7.47
CA PRO A 161 -6.35 -4.56 8.73
C PRO A 161 -6.27 -5.49 9.94
N LEU A 162 -7.03 -6.59 9.91
CA LEU A 162 -7.04 -7.57 11.00
C LEU A 162 -5.80 -8.47 11.03
N ARG A 163 -5.02 -8.49 9.94
CA ARG A 163 -3.91 -9.44 9.72
C ARG A 163 -2.61 -8.77 9.34
N LYS A 164 -2.65 -7.61 8.67
CA LYS A 164 -1.51 -6.97 8.03
C LYS A 164 -1.24 -5.58 8.59
N LYS A 165 0.04 -5.19 8.54
CA LYS A 165 0.55 -3.93 9.11
C LYS A 165 1.44 -3.16 8.15
N ASP A 166 1.79 -3.80 7.04
CA ASP A 166 2.60 -3.27 5.96
C ASP A 166 1.80 -2.28 5.09
N PRO A 167 2.43 -1.20 4.58
CA PRO A 167 3.87 -0.90 4.66
C PRO A 167 4.30 -0.19 5.97
N GLY A 168 3.40 -0.02 6.93
CA GLY A 168 3.69 0.51 8.27
C GLY A 168 3.67 2.04 8.37
N PRO A 169 3.76 2.58 9.60
CA PRO A 169 3.58 4.01 9.89
C PRO A 169 4.75 4.89 9.45
N VAL A 170 5.93 4.32 9.23
CA VAL A 170 7.10 5.08 8.73
C VAL A 170 7.13 5.15 7.20
N PHE A 171 6.14 4.57 6.53
CA PHE A 171 6.01 4.67 5.09
C PHE A 171 5.55 6.07 4.69
N PRO A 172 6.20 6.73 3.70
CA PRO A 172 6.05 8.17 3.51
C PRO A 172 4.84 8.52 2.61
N TRP A 173 3.64 8.14 3.03
CA TRP A 173 2.38 8.35 2.28
C TRP A 173 2.17 9.81 1.85
N GLN A 174 2.39 10.77 2.75
CA GLN A 174 2.25 12.20 2.42
C GLN A 174 3.24 12.65 1.35
N ALA A 175 4.47 12.14 1.37
CA ALA A 175 5.47 12.47 0.35
C ALA A 175 5.09 11.88 -1.01
N LEU A 176 4.51 10.68 -1.04
CA LEU A 176 3.95 10.10 -2.26
C LEU A 176 2.78 10.94 -2.78
N TYR A 177 1.87 11.37 -1.91
CA TYR A 177 0.76 12.24 -2.29
C TYR A 177 1.24 13.57 -2.92
N GLN A 178 2.30 14.18 -2.37
CA GLN A 178 2.92 15.38 -2.95
C GLN A 178 3.49 15.14 -4.35
N GLN A 179 3.74 13.88 -4.70
CA GLN A 179 4.14 13.45 -6.04
C GLN A 179 2.95 13.03 -6.91
N GLY A 180 1.70 13.22 -6.46
CA GLY A 180 0.49 12.80 -7.17
C GLY A 180 0.15 11.32 -7.03
N ILE A 181 0.71 10.62 -6.03
CA ILE A 181 0.49 9.19 -5.80
C ILE A 181 -0.35 9.00 -4.54
N GLY A 182 -1.55 8.46 -4.71
CA GLY A 182 -2.44 8.12 -3.60
C GLY A 182 -3.23 9.30 -3.04
N ALA A 183 -4.05 9.01 -2.03
CA ALA A 183 -4.95 9.98 -1.40
C ALA A 183 -4.31 10.62 -0.16
N TRP A 184 -4.66 11.89 0.11
CA TRP A 184 -4.30 12.58 1.35
C TRP A 184 -5.32 13.69 1.65
N PRO A 185 -5.68 13.92 2.92
CA PRO A 185 -6.64 14.97 3.26
C PRO A 185 -6.05 16.37 3.08
N ASP A 186 -6.91 17.34 2.80
CA ASP A 186 -6.51 18.75 2.81
C ASP A 186 -6.56 19.29 4.24
N LEU A 187 -5.46 19.94 4.67
CA LEU A 187 -5.30 20.42 6.04
C LEU A 187 -6.41 21.40 6.47
N ILE A 188 -6.91 22.22 5.54
CA ILE A 188 -8.02 23.15 5.80
C ILE A 188 -9.30 22.38 6.16
N THR A 189 -9.59 21.30 5.42
CA THR A 189 -10.76 20.45 5.66
C THR A 189 -10.61 19.62 6.93
N VAL A 190 -9.40 19.15 7.24
CA VAL A 190 -9.11 18.52 8.54
C VAL A 190 -9.39 19.50 9.69
N ASN A 191 -8.89 20.74 9.61
CA ASN A 191 -9.12 21.75 10.64
C ASN A 191 -10.61 22.12 10.79
N LYS A 192 -11.35 22.17 9.68
CA LYS A 192 -12.82 22.34 9.68
C LYS A 192 -13.50 21.24 10.50
N TYR A 193 -13.17 19.96 10.26
CA TYR A 193 -13.77 18.84 11.00
C TYR A 193 -13.23 18.66 12.41
N LEU A 194 -11.99 19.08 12.68
CA LEU A 194 -11.44 19.09 14.02
C LEU A 194 -12.21 20.09 14.90
N ALA A 195 -12.68 21.20 14.32
CA ALA A 195 -13.60 22.15 14.94
C ALA A 195 -13.10 22.65 16.31
N ASN A 196 -11.80 22.97 16.40
CA ASN A 196 -11.10 23.39 17.61
C ASN A 196 -11.11 22.38 18.78
N ARG A 197 -11.51 21.12 18.54
CA ARG A 197 -11.36 20.05 19.52
C ARG A 197 -9.88 19.73 19.72
N VAL A 198 -9.53 19.31 20.93
CA VAL A 198 -8.18 18.77 21.20
C VAL A 198 -7.99 17.52 20.33
N PRO A 199 -6.87 17.36 19.61
CA PRO A 199 -6.64 16.21 18.71
C PRO A 199 -6.90 14.84 19.33
N SER A 200 -6.49 14.64 20.58
CA SER A 200 -6.67 13.41 21.35
C SER A 200 -8.02 13.28 22.07
N MET A 201 -8.95 14.22 21.87
CA MET A 201 -10.28 14.17 22.47
C MET A 201 -11.01 12.91 21.98
N PRO A 202 -11.49 12.03 22.87
CA PRO A 202 -12.24 10.84 22.47
C PRO A 202 -13.50 11.20 21.68
N VAL A 203 -13.82 10.40 20.66
CA VAL A 203 -15.04 10.56 19.85
C VAL A 203 -15.94 9.33 19.97
N PRO A 204 -17.26 9.46 19.70
CA PRO A 204 -18.14 8.31 19.65
C PRO A 204 -17.68 7.29 18.59
N VAL A 205 -17.53 6.03 19.00
CA VAL A 205 -17.04 4.95 18.11
C VAL A 205 -17.91 4.78 16.87
N ILE A 206 -19.22 4.96 16.99
CA ILE A 206 -20.13 4.85 15.84
C ILE A 206 -19.84 5.89 14.75
N GLY A 207 -19.34 7.08 15.11
CA GLY A 207 -19.00 8.14 14.17
C GLY A 207 -17.81 7.72 13.29
N ILE A 208 -16.73 7.28 13.92
CA ILE A 208 -15.53 6.83 13.20
C ILE A 208 -15.80 5.55 12.39
N GLN A 209 -16.59 4.60 12.90
CA GLN A 209 -16.97 3.40 12.17
C GLN A 209 -17.69 3.76 10.86
N LYS A 210 -18.66 4.67 10.91
CA LYS A 210 -19.38 5.13 9.72
C LYS A 210 -18.47 5.85 8.73
N ALA A 211 -17.60 6.73 9.21
CA ALA A 211 -16.68 7.47 8.35
C ALA A 211 -15.66 6.54 7.66
N LEU A 212 -15.08 5.58 8.38
CA LEU A 212 -14.15 4.59 7.82
C LEU A 212 -14.85 3.66 6.82
N ALA A 213 -16.08 3.24 7.10
CA ALA A 213 -16.91 2.46 6.18
C ALA A 213 -17.18 3.23 4.87
N LEU A 214 -17.51 4.51 4.98
CA LEU A 214 -17.78 5.37 3.82
C LEU A 214 -16.51 5.60 2.98
N TYR A 215 -15.35 5.73 3.63
CA TYR A 215 -14.08 5.87 2.92
C TYR A 215 -13.71 4.61 2.13
N GLY A 216 -13.76 3.44 2.78
CA GLY A 216 -13.51 2.17 2.09
C GLY A 216 -13.25 0.93 2.95
N TYR A 217 -13.14 1.05 4.27
CA TYR A 217 -12.87 -0.09 5.14
C TYR A 217 -14.11 -0.96 5.38
N SER A 218 -13.95 -2.28 5.35
CA SER A 218 -14.97 -3.19 5.87
C SER A 218 -14.91 -3.20 7.40
N ILE A 219 -15.73 -2.39 8.05
CA ILE A 219 -15.76 -2.19 9.51
C ILE A 219 -17.19 -2.38 10.06
N PRO A 220 -17.36 -3.04 11.22
CA PRO A 220 -18.66 -3.12 11.89
C PRO A 220 -19.17 -1.73 12.30
N GLN A 221 -20.49 -1.56 12.35
CA GLN A 221 -21.16 -0.32 12.79
C GLN A 221 -21.92 -0.55 14.10
N THR A 222 -21.21 -1.07 15.10
CA THR A 222 -21.76 -1.52 16.39
C THR A 222 -21.81 -0.41 17.44
N GLY A 223 -21.04 0.66 17.27
CA GLY A 223 -20.83 1.69 18.30
C GLY A 223 -19.93 1.24 19.45
N HIS A 224 -19.33 0.05 19.36
CA HIS A 224 -18.43 -0.50 20.38
C HIS A 224 -17.00 -0.57 19.85
N LEU A 225 -16.02 -0.25 20.70
CA LEU A 225 -14.60 -0.40 20.38
C LEU A 225 -14.19 -1.86 20.63
N ASP A 226 -14.60 -2.74 19.72
CA ASP A 226 -14.13 -4.13 19.68
C ASP A 226 -12.72 -4.24 19.08
N GLU A 227 -12.13 -5.44 19.16
CA GLU A 227 -10.77 -5.70 18.69
C GLU A 227 -10.61 -5.40 17.19
N ASP A 228 -11.64 -5.69 16.39
CA ASP A 228 -11.63 -5.45 14.95
C ASP A 228 -11.66 -3.96 14.65
N THR A 229 -12.57 -3.21 15.29
CA THR A 229 -12.66 -1.76 15.20
C THR A 229 -11.33 -1.11 15.58
N HIS A 230 -10.73 -1.54 16.69
CA HIS A 230 -9.42 -1.04 17.14
C HIS A 230 -8.32 -1.28 16.09
N LYS A 231 -8.23 -2.49 15.52
CA LYS A 231 -7.23 -2.82 14.48
C LYS A 231 -7.45 -2.02 13.19
N ILE A 232 -8.70 -1.78 12.80
CA ILE A 232 -9.03 -1.01 11.60
C ILE A 232 -8.67 0.47 11.81
N ILE A 233 -8.97 1.05 12.97
CA ILE A 233 -8.54 2.42 13.31
C ILE A 233 -7.00 2.51 13.30
N GLN A 234 -6.31 1.53 13.88
CA GLN A 234 -4.84 1.48 13.87
C GLN A 234 -4.28 1.41 12.43
N ALA A 235 -4.89 0.63 11.54
CA ALA A 235 -4.48 0.56 10.13
C ALA A 235 -4.64 1.91 9.43
N PHE A 236 -5.79 2.57 9.61
CA PHE A 236 -6.04 3.91 9.09
C PHE A 236 -5.04 4.94 9.63
N GLN A 237 -4.75 4.91 10.92
CA GLN A 237 -3.76 5.79 11.54
C GLN A 237 -2.35 5.54 10.99
N MET A 238 -1.93 4.29 10.80
CA MET A 238 -0.62 4.00 10.17
C MET A 238 -0.50 4.64 8.78
N HIS A 239 -1.59 4.75 8.02
CA HIS A 239 -1.59 5.39 6.71
C HIS A 239 -1.63 6.92 6.81
N PHE A 240 -2.63 7.48 7.51
CA PHE A 240 -2.97 8.91 7.42
C PHE A 240 -2.58 9.75 8.64
N ARG A 241 -2.23 9.11 9.77
CA ARG A 241 -1.86 9.78 11.02
C ARG A 241 -0.75 9.01 11.78
N PRO A 242 0.44 8.85 11.20
CA PRO A 242 1.47 7.97 11.76
C PRO A 242 2.08 8.46 13.08
N SER A 243 1.78 9.70 13.51
CA SER A 243 2.20 10.25 14.81
C SER A 243 1.55 9.54 16.00
N ASP A 244 0.35 8.99 15.83
CA ASP A 244 -0.33 8.17 16.83
C ASP A 244 -1.16 7.07 16.15
N ILE A 245 -0.71 5.84 16.37
CA ILE A 245 -1.26 4.60 15.81
C ILE A 245 -1.89 3.71 16.90
N SER A 246 -2.32 4.31 18.00
CA SER A 246 -2.85 3.60 19.16
C SER A 246 -4.05 2.72 18.83
N GLY A 247 -4.82 3.02 17.78
CA GLY A 247 -6.11 2.40 17.48
C GLY A 247 -7.27 3.00 18.29
N VAL A 248 -7.00 4.04 19.07
CA VAL A 248 -8.01 4.76 19.86
C VAL A 248 -8.74 5.78 18.96
N PRO A 249 -10.08 5.80 18.97
CA PRO A 249 -10.84 6.81 18.24
C PRO A 249 -10.72 8.18 18.90
N ASP A 250 -10.14 9.14 18.19
CA ASP A 250 -9.99 10.52 18.62
C ASP A 250 -10.42 11.54 17.55
N ALA A 251 -10.50 12.80 17.96
CA ALA A 251 -11.02 13.89 17.14
C ALA A 251 -10.18 14.14 15.88
N GLU A 252 -8.86 13.97 15.95
CA GLU A 252 -8.00 14.13 14.78
C GLU A 252 -8.18 12.97 13.79
N THR A 253 -8.24 11.73 14.26
CA THR A 253 -8.49 10.57 13.39
C THR A 253 -9.85 10.69 12.70
N GLU A 254 -10.89 11.11 13.44
CA GLU A 254 -12.22 11.38 12.88
C GLU A 254 -12.18 12.51 11.84
N ALA A 255 -11.50 13.62 12.13
CA ALA A 255 -11.40 14.75 11.21
C ALA A 255 -10.66 14.39 9.91
N ILE A 256 -9.60 13.59 9.99
CA ILE A 256 -8.85 13.10 8.83
C ILE A 256 -9.75 12.22 7.94
N VAL A 257 -10.47 11.25 8.50
CA VAL A 257 -11.34 10.39 7.68
C VAL A 257 -12.50 11.17 7.05
N LEU A 258 -13.09 12.13 7.78
CA LEU A 258 -14.15 12.98 7.23
C LEU A 258 -13.64 13.90 6.11
N ALA A 259 -12.43 14.45 6.26
CA ALA A 259 -11.80 15.24 5.21
C ALA A 259 -11.47 14.41 3.96
N LEU A 260 -11.03 13.17 4.13
CA LEU A 260 -10.81 12.23 3.03
C LEU A 260 -12.13 11.88 2.33
N VAL A 261 -13.19 11.61 3.09
CA VAL A 261 -14.52 11.38 2.53
C VAL A 261 -14.98 12.60 1.72
N GLU A 262 -14.93 13.81 2.27
CA GLU A 262 -15.36 15.03 1.57
C GLU A 262 -14.59 15.26 0.26
N LYS A 263 -13.31 14.90 0.22
CA LYS A 263 -12.46 15.12 -0.95
C LYS A 263 -12.65 14.09 -2.06
N TYR A 264 -12.99 12.84 -1.70
CA TYR A 264 -12.91 11.71 -2.62
C TYR A 264 -14.22 10.92 -2.76
N LYS A 265 -15.32 11.37 -2.15
CA LYS A 265 -16.67 10.78 -2.23
C LYS A 265 -17.71 11.84 -2.49
#